data_AF-A0A180GCG5-F1
#
_entry.id   AF-A0A180GCG5-F1
#
_cell.length_a   1.000
_cell.length_b   1.000
_cell.length_c   1.000
_cell.angle_alpha   90.00
_cell.angle_beta   90.00
_cell.angle_gamma   90.00
#
_symmetry.space_group_name_H-M   'P 1'
#
loop_
_entity.id
_entity.type
_entity.pdbx_description
1 polymer ?
#
loop_
_entity_poly.entity_id
_entity_poly.type
_entity_poly.pdbx_seq_one_letter_code
_entity_poly.pdbx_strand_id
1 'polypeptide(L)'
;MVSFASNRRANGLQLVNSVRLLSCGVSERVHEYLNFIGLSSSRWTALTALDSLAKEAKAKLRSGMALKSGIPVAPTICIDKIDMVEKVHALSVGNRTHTFQGTWGYIHLPNPELLQSLDQDELALPEFYQAMELADSAPIEPQYFLPTADSNIVEEAVWKSQIAHVLRKYIAIPANNKSALPINPPIVDQISHEKPDIQMLKLMDASDNCAEGVGQVFKSILSQSGLSEENFLGRLQPMDGDLGTLGAAHTLWNVASAIFTHHFGNSSDSSDCGAWQFLKALGFPAEKAIQKKDFTLMINQMERVHESILFYCLRVITKTTGKAVPQSPEEISTEDWNALINKCYNMFCSSEAQRTAAARKCPKLHNTLVMLHDFSSVVEASQAMKAADVGRLMIVWKKWCFMTRSLLGSTNYSSYLPRMVLVLTVILPAALRKYLQHNLLFSPTGREDHFFAKDFWLEIQNSRLKYFYNNTGNGTKIDCLRDIYSLNIQLVRTS
;
A
#
# COMPACT_ATOMS: atom_id res chain seq x y z
N MET A 1 42.52 14.77 14.67
CA MET A 1 43.03 15.08 13.32
C MET A 1 44.04 14.04 12.80
N VAL A 2 45.07 13.66 13.56
CA VAL A 2 46.09 12.70 13.09
C VAL A 2 45.50 11.30 12.78
N SER A 3 44.55 10.78 13.56
CA SER A 3 43.91 9.48 13.22
C SER A 3 43.02 9.54 11.98
N PHE A 4 42.48 10.72 11.63
CA PHE A 4 41.61 10.90 10.46
C PHE A 4 42.41 10.80 9.15
N ALA A 5 43.65 11.32 9.14
CA ALA A 5 44.54 11.24 7.99
C ALA A 5 45.17 9.84 7.82
N SER A 6 45.41 9.12 8.93
CA SER A 6 46.23 7.91 8.92
C SER A 6 45.48 6.61 8.57
N ASN A 7 44.14 6.56 8.62
CA ASN A 7 43.41 5.34 8.27
C ASN A 7 41.98 5.58 7.78
N ARG A 8 41.77 5.59 6.45
CA ARG A 8 40.43 5.77 5.84
C ARG A 8 39.40 4.70 6.24
N ARG A 9 39.83 3.51 6.67
CA ARG A 9 38.94 2.44 7.16
C ARG A 9 38.38 2.72 8.57
N ALA A 10 39.03 3.60 9.34
CA ALA A 10 38.61 3.94 10.70
C ALA A 10 37.60 5.10 10.79
N ASN A 11 37.33 5.80 9.69
CA ASN A 11 36.46 6.99 9.65
C ASN A 11 35.02 6.71 9.17
N GLY A 12 34.62 5.45 9.07
CA GLY A 12 33.30 5.06 8.54
C GLY A 12 32.16 5.71 9.31
N LEU A 13 32.26 5.75 10.65
CA LEU A 13 31.25 6.39 11.51
C LEU A 13 31.16 7.90 11.26
N GLN A 14 32.31 8.59 11.16
CA GLN A 14 32.36 10.03 10.89
C GLN A 14 31.78 10.36 9.51
N LEU A 15 32.00 9.49 8.51
CA LEU A 15 31.41 9.65 7.18
C LEU A 15 29.89 9.44 7.22
N VAL A 16 29.41 8.38 7.87
CA VAL A 16 27.96 8.13 8.07
C VAL A 16 27.30 9.31 8.79
N ASN A 17 27.92 9.80 9.88
CA ASN A 17 27.44 10.99 10.59
C ASN A 17 27.40 12.20 9.67
N SER A 18 28.45 12.45 8.87
CA SER A 18 28.47 13.60 7.96
C SER A 18 27.36 13.56 6.90
N VAL A 19 27.04 12.37 6.36
CA VAL A 19 25.94 12.18 5.41
C VAL A 19 24.59 12.38 6.11
N ARG A 20 24.43 11.88 7.35
CA ARG A 20 23.21 12.09 8.15
C ARG A 20 23.00 13.55 8.55
N LEU A 21 24.06 14.25 8.96
CA LEU A 21 23.97 15.67 9.31
C LEU A 21 23.57 16.49 8.07
N LEU A 22 24.16 16.17 6.92
CA LEU A 22 23.78 16.76 5.64
C LEU A 22 22.32 16.46 5.30
N SER A 23 21.86 15.22 5.51
CA SER A 23 20.47 14.82 5.27
C SER A 23 19.47 15.50 6.18
N CYS A 24 19.86 15.77 7.43
CA CYS A 24 19.04 16.46 8.43
C CYS A 24 19.05 17.99 8.26
N GLY A 25 19.72 18.54 7.23
CA GLY A 25 19.78 19.99 7.01
C GLY A 25 20.63 20.74 8.04
N VAL A 26 21.57 20.06 8.70
CA VAL A 26 22.47 20.69 9.67
C VAL A 26 23.27 21.80 8.99
N SER A 27 23.31 22.96 9.65
CA SER A 27 24.00 24.14 9.14
C SER A 27 25.49 23.88 8.97
N GLU A 28 26.10 24.58 8.01
CA GLU A 28 27.53 24.43 7.72
C GLU A 28 28.38 24.68 8.96
N ARG A 29 28.07 25.72 9.74
CA ARG A 29 28.75 26.02 11.00
C ARG A 29 28.69 24.87 12.02
N VAL A 30 27.53 24.23 12.18
CA VAL A 30 27.40 23.09 13.12
C VAL A 30 28.14 21.88 12.59
N HIS A 31 28.08 21.63 11.27
CA HIS A 31 28.83 20.55 10.63
C HIS A 31 30.34 20.77 10.80
N GLU A 32 30.85 21.97 10.56
CA GLU A 32 32.26 22.34 10.77
C GLU A 32 32.70 22.11 12.22
N TYR A 33 31.88 22.51 13.20
CA TYR A 33 32.17 22.24 14.60
C TYR A 33 32.23 20.73 14.91
N LEU A 34 31.25 19.95 14.44
CA LEU A 34 31.23 18.50 14.61
C LEU A 34 32.40 17.81 13.91
N ASN A 35 32.86 18.38 12.79
CA ASN A 35 34.07 17.92 12.12
C ASN A 35 35.33 18.24 12.93
N PHE A 36 35.43 19.46 13.46
CA PHE A 36 36.54 19.91 14.29
C PHE A 36 36.73 19.02 15.53
N ILE A 37 35.65 18.66 16.23
CA ILE A 37 35.70 17.76 17.40
C ILE A 37 35.77 16.27 17.02
N GLY A 38 35.84 15.94 15.73
CA GLY A 38 36.05 14.57 15.24
C GLY A 38 34.82 13.66 15.23
N LEU A 39 33.61 14.20 15.43
CA LEU A 39 32.35 13.44 15.40
C LEU A 39 31.80 13.24 13.98
N SER A 40 32.26 14.03 13.00
CA SER A 40 31.85 13.89 11.60
C SER A 40 33.00 14.19 10.63
N SER A 41 32.88 13.72 9.39
CA SER A 41 33.71 14.18 8.27
C SER A 41 33.23 15.55 7.79
N SER A 42 34.06 16.27 7.02
CA SER A 42 33.66 17.56 6.46
C SER A 42 32.44 17.44 5.55
N ARG A 43 31.69 18.54 5.41
CA ARG A 43 30.54 18.62 4.50
C ARG A 43 30.90 18.26 3.06
N TRP A 44 32.07 18.70 2.60
CA TRP A 44 32.59 18.37 1.28
C TRP A 44 32.79 16.85 1.09
N THR A 45 33.35 16.20 2.11
CA THR A 45 33.52 14.73 2.10
C THR A 45 32.18 14.01 2.02
N ALA A 46 31.16 14.49 2.74
CA ALA A 46 29.80 13.93 2.67
C ALA A 46 29.18 14.06 1.27
N LEU A 47 29.28 15.24 0.65
CA LEU A 47 28.79 15.48 -0.72
C LEU A 47 29.54 14.62 -1.75
N THR A 48 30.86 14.50 -1.62
CA THR A 48 31.69 13.64 -2.49
C THR A 48 31.29 12.17 -2.36
N ALA A 49 31.00 11.72 -1.13
CA ALA A 49 30.51 10.35 -0.90
C ALA A 49 29.12 10.12 -1.51
N LEU A 50 28.20 11.08 -1.39
CA LEU A 50 26.89 11.00 -2.02
C LEU A 50 26.96 11.02 -3.55
N ASP A 51 27.86 11.81 -4.15
CA ASP A 51 28.09 11.79 -5.61
C ASP A 51 28.63 10.42 -6.06
N SER A 52 29.57 9.84 -5.31
CA SER A 52 30.06 8.47 -5.55
C SER A 52 28.92 7.44 -5.46
N LEU A 53 28.07 7.55 -4.45
CA LEU A 53 26.89 6.68 -4.29
C LEU A 53 25.86 6.89 -5.42
N ALA A 54 25.68 8.13 -5.91
CA ALA A 54 24.79 8.43 -7.04
C ALA A 54 25.30 7.79 -8.34
N LYS A 55 26.62 7.79 -8.56
CA LYS A 55 27.24 7.09 -9.70
C LYS A 55 27.03 5.58 -9.61
N GLU A 56 27.21 5.00 -8.43
CA GLU A 56 26.93 3.59 -8.18
C GLU A 56 25.45 3.25 -8.38
N ALA A 57 24.53 4.07 -7.86
CA ALA A 57 23.10 3.91 -8.04
C ALA A 57 22.68 3.96 -9.52
N LYS A 58 23.28 4.86 -10.32
CA LYS A 58 23.09 4.89 -11.78
C LYS A 58 23.59 3.60 -12.44
N ALA A 59 24.75 3.08 -12.03
CA ALA A 59 25.27 1.82 -12.55
C ALA A 59 24.37 0.63 -12.20
N LYS A 60 23.87 0.57 -10.96
CA LYS A 60 22.90 -0.44 -10.52
C LYS A 60 21.57 -0.34 -11.26
N LEU A 61 21.05 0.86 -11.48
CA LEU A 61 19.86 1.09 -12.28
C LEU A 61 20.03 0.54 -13.70
N ARG A 62 21.15 0.84 -14.35
CA ARG A 62 21.47 0.31 -15.69
C ARG A 62 21.58 -1.22 -15.68
N SER A 63 22.26 -1.79 -14.69
CA SER A 63 22.37 -3.24 -14.52
C SER A 63 20.99 -3.90 -14.31
N GLY A 64 20.11 -3.26 -13.54
CA GLY A 64 18.74 -3.73 -13.30
C GLY A 64 17.86 -3.69 -14.55
N MET A 65 18.03 -2.68 -15.41
CA MET A 65 17.29 -2.53 -16.67
C MET A 65 17.82 -3.39 -17.82
N ALA A 66 19.06 -3.88 -17.71
CA ALA A 66 19.74 -4.65 -18.75
C ALA A 66 18.93 -5.89 -19.17
N LEU A 67 19.09 -6.27 -20.43
CA LEU A 67 18.51 -7.50 -20.95
C LEU A 67 19.11 -8.70 -20.21
N LYS A 68 18.26 -9.56 -19.67
CA LYS A 68 18.66 -10.80 -19.02
C LYS A 68 18.24 -11.96 -19.91
N SER A 69 19.21 -12.79 -20.32
CA SER A 69 18.94 -13.95 -21.16
C SER A 69 17.92 -14.87 -20.49
N GLY A 70 16.89 -15.28 -21.24
CA GLY A 70 15.85 -16.17 -20.76
C GLY A 70 14.81 -15.55 -19.81
N ILE A 71 14.84 -14.23 -19.61
CA ILE A 71 13.81 -13.52 -18.81
C ILE A 71 13.09 -12.52 -19.73
N PRO A 72 11.83 -12.79 -20.13
CA PRO A 72 11.10 -11.96 -21.09
C PRO A 72 10.56 -10.67 -20.45
N VAL A 73 10.46 -10.62 -19.12
CA VAL A 73 9.83 -9.50 -18.39
C VAL A 73 10.85 -8.45 -17.97
N ALA A 74 10.51 -7.18 -18.19
CA ALA A 74 11.29 -6.04 -17.70
C ALA A 74 10.94 -5.69 -16.24
N PRO A 75 11.82 -4.97 -15.51
CA PRO A 75 11.48 -4.44 -14.20
C PRO A 75 10.20 -3.59 -14.24
N THR A 76 9.37 -3.69 -13.21
CA THR A 76 8.22 -2.77 -13.07
C THR A 76 8.73 -1.37 -12.82
N ILE A 77 8.17 -0.38 -13.52
CA ILE A 77 8.48 1.04 -13.31
C ILE A 77 7.32 1.67 -12.54
N CYS A 78 7.62 2.24 -11.38
CA CYS A 78 6.65 3.00 -10.60
C CYS A 78 7.07 4.46 -10.62
N ILE A 79 6.23 5.32 -11.20
CA ILE A 79 6.44 6.76 -11.30
C ILE A 79 5.21 7.50 -10.82
N ASP A 80 5.43 8.69 -10.27
CA ASP A 80 4.39 9.59 -9.82
C ASP A 80 4.88 11.03 -9.94
N LYS A 81 3.93 11.95 -10.02
CA LYS A 81 4.18 13.37 -10.11
C LYS A 81 4.75 13.91 -8.81
N ILE A 82 5.78 14.73 -8.94
CA ILE A 82 6.42 15.40 -7.82
C ILE A 82 6.54 16.91 -8.04
N ASP A 83 5.52 17.62 -7.59
CA ASP A 83 5.55 19.08 -7.53
C ASP A 83 6.26 19.56 -6.26
N MET A 84 7.21 20.49 -6.42
CA MET A 84 7.96 21.13 -5.33
C MET A 84 7.98 22.65 -5.52
N VAL A 85 7.78 23.40 -4.43
CA VAL A 85 7.84 24.88 -4.48
C VAL A 85 9.24 25.34 -4.12
N GLU A 86 9.96 25.88 -5.10
CA GLU A 86 11.25 26.52 -4.88
C GLU A 86 11.03 27.91 -4.28
N LYS A 87 11.25 28.04 -2.97
CA LYS A 87 11.09 29.31 -2.26
C LYS A 87 12.36 30.15 -2.37
N VAL A 88 12.25 31.31 -2.99
CA VAL A 88 13.33 32.30 -3.01
C VAL A 88 13.20 33.19 -1.77
N HIS A 89 14.20 33.18 -0.88
CA HIS A 89 14.17 33.92 0.38
C HIS A 89 14.33 35.45 0.22
N ALA A 90 14.89 35.91 -0.90
CA ALA A 90 15.01 37.34 -1.23
C ALA A 90 14.45 37.57 -2.64
N LEU A 91 13.21 38.08 -2.71
CA LEU A 91 12.56 38.40 -3.98
C LEU A 91 13.31 39.54 -4.68
N SER A 92 13.75 39.32 -5.91
CA SER A 92 14.32 40.35 -6.78
C SER A 92 13.74 40.24 -8.19
N VAL A 93 13.97 41.24 -9.04
CA VAL A 93 13.51 41.20 -10.44
C VAL A 93 14.25 40.07 -11.15
N GLY A 94 13.52 39.03 -11.55
CA GLY A 94 14.06 37.80 -12.16
C GLY A 94 14.22 36.62 -11.19
N ASN A 95 14.07 36.83 -9.88
CA ASN A 95 14.21 35.79 -8.87
C ASN A 95 12.90 35.64 -8.08
N ARG A 96 12.02 34.76 -8.57
CA ARG A 96 10.68 34.52 -8.02
C ARG A 96 10.56 33.07 -7.56
N THR A 97 9.73 32.87 -6.54
CA THR A 97 9.24 31.54 -6.17
C THR A 97 8.58 30.89 -7.38
N HIS A 98 9.02 29.69 -7.74
CA HIS A 98 8.44 28.92 -8.83
C HIS A 98 8.18 27.48 -8.39
N THR A 99 7.28 26.80 -9.10
CA THR A 99 6.97 25.39 -8.81
C THR A 99 7.74 24.53 -9.80
N PHE A 100 8.65 23.72 -9.29
CA PHE A 100 9.23 22.63 -10.05
C PHE A 100 8.16 21.54 -10.25
N GLN A 101 7.95 21.16 -11.52
CA GLN A 101 7.01 20.12 -11.91
C GLN A 101 7.80 18.95 -12.48
N GLY A 102 8.07 17.96 -11.64
CA GLY A 102 8.81 16.78 -12.07
C GLY A 102 8.01 15.49 -11.94
N THR A 103 8.63 14.41 -12.39
CA THR A 103 8.17 13.04 -12.19
C THR A 103 9.33 12.24 -11.60
N TRP A 104 9.00 11.33 -10.68
CA TRP A 104 10.00 10.54 -10.01
C TRP A 104 9.46 9.18 -9.55
N GLY A 105 10.37 8.29 -9.19
CA GLY A 105 10.02 7.00 -8.65
C GLY A 105 11.16 6.00 -8.73
N TYR A 106 10.84 4.75 -9.00
CA TYR A 106 11.79 3.64 -8.90
C TYR A 106 11.44 2.51 -9.86
N ILE A 107 12.41 1.64 -10.09
CA ILE A 107 12.17 0.32 -10.68
C ILE A 107 12.15 -0.75 -9.60
N HIS A 108 11.30 -1.75 -9.78
CA HIS A 108 11.22 -2.95 -8.96
C HIS A 108 11.60 -4.15 -9.83
N LEU A 109 12.69 -4.82 -9.47
CA LEU A 109 13.13 -6.01 -10.20
C LEU A 109 12.22 -7.19 -9.86
N PRO A 110 11.92 -8.07 -10.84
CA PRO A 110 11.19 -9.31 -10.59
C PRO A 110 11.86 -10.17 -9.53
N ASN A 111 11.07 -10.81 -8.67
CA ASN A 111 11.59 -11.82 -7.75
C ASN A 111 12.09 -13.05 -8.57
N PRO A 112 13.37 -13.47 -8.42
CA PRO A 112 13.92 -14.56 -9.20
C PRO A 112 13.25 -15.92 -8.96
N GLU A 113 12.85 -16.22 -7.72
CA GLU A 113 12.16 -17.47 -7.37
C GLU A 113 10.75 -17.51 -7.98
N LEU A 114 10.03 -16.39 -7.94
CA LEU A 114 8.76 -16.25 -8.61
C LEU A 114 8.93 -16.52 -10.11
N LEU A 115 9.86 -15.84 -10.78
CA LEU A 115 10.09 -16.01 -12.22
C LEU A 115 10.39 -17.47 -12.59
N GLN A 116 11.19 -18.18 -11.80
CA GLN A 116 11.52 -19.59 -12.05
C GLN A 116 10.29 -20.50 -11.96
N SER A 117 9.25 -20.11 -11.22
CA SER A 117 8.01 -20.87 -11.08
C SER A 117 6.99 -20.63 -12.21
N LEU A 118 7.27 -19.70 -13.12
CA LEU A 118 6.34 -19.26 -14.16
C LEU A 118 6.73 -19.79 -15.53
N ASP A 119 5.72 -20.05 -16.36
CA ASP A 119 5.91 -20.32 -17.78
C ASP A 119 6.46 -19.06 -18.46
N GLN A 120 7.65 -19.16 -19.05
CA GLN A 120 8.32 -18.03 -19.68
C GLN A 120 7.65 -17.63 -21.00
N ASP A 121 7.03 -18.58 -21.71
CA ASP A 121 6.37 -18.29 -22.98
C ASP A 121 5.13 -17.41 -22.73
N GLU A 122 4.37 -17.72 -21.69
CA GLU A 122 3.22 -16.92 -21.27
C GLU A 122 3.58 -15.50 -20.77
N LEU A 123 4.85 -15.24 -20.43
CA LEU A 123 5.33 -13.94 -19.95
C LEU A 123 5.81 -13.01 -21.06
N ALA A 124 5.87 -13.49 -22.30
CA ALA A 124 6.37 -12.71 -23.41
C ALA A 124 5.37 -11.61 -23.86
N LEU A 125 5.92 -10.62 -24.55
CA LEU A 125 5.19 -9.42 -24.94
C LEU A 125 4.04 -9.68 -25.93
N PRO A 126 4.19 -10.56 -26.95
CA PRO A 126 3.10 -10.91 -27.85
C PRO A 126 1.87 -11.47 -27.13
N GLU A 127 2.07 -12.30 -26.11
CA GLU A 127 1.04 -12.95 -25.30
C GLU A 127 0.27 -11.92 -24.48
N PHE A 128 0.99 -10.93 -23.92
CA PHE A 128 0.36 -9.78 -23.29
C PHE A 128 -0.52 -8.99 -24.28
N TYR A 129 0.00 -8.63 -25.46
CA TYR A 129 -0.78 -7.86 -26.44
C TYR A 129 -1.98 -8.63 -26.97
N GLN A 130 -1.82 -9.92 -27.25
CA GLN A 130 -2.91 -10.79 -27.68
C GLN A 130 -4.02 -10.83 -26.61
N ALA A 131 -3.66 -10.98 -25.34
CA ALA A 131 -4.62 -10.96 -24.24
C ALA A 131 -5.34 -9.61 -24.13
N MET A 132 -4.62 -8.49 -24.29
CA MET A 132 -5.23 -7.16 -24.25
C MET A 132 -6.14 -6.88 -25.46
N GLU A 133 -5.81 -7.37 -26.65
CA GLU A 133 -6.67 -7.27 -27.84
C GLU A 133 -7.97 -8.07 -27.66
N LEU A 134 -7.88 -9.26 -27.06
CA LEU A 134 -9.05 -10.06 -26.69
C LEU A 134 -9.90 -9.37 -25.61
N ALA A 135 -9.27 -8.65 -24.68
CA ALA A 135 -9.95 -7.91 -23.61
C ALA A 135 -10.91 -6.83 -24.14
N ASP A 136 -10.51 -6.13 -25.20
CA ASP A 136 -11.30 -5.02 -25.78
C ASP A 136 -12.63 -5.49 -26.38
N SER A 137 -12.72 -6.76 -26.77
CA SER A 137 -13.91 -7.36 -27.39
C SER A 137 -14.68 -8.33 -26.48
N ALA A 138 -14.11 -8.71 -25.34
CA ALA A 138 -14.72 -9.68 -24.43
C ALA A 138 -15.94 -9.09 -23.68
N PRO A 139 -17.10 -9.78 -23.68
CA PRO A 139 -18.24 -9.34 -22.88
C PRO A 139 -17.91 -9.47 -21.39
N ILE A 140 -18.15 -8.40 -20.62
CA ILE A 140 -18.03 -8.44 -19.16
C ILE A 140 -19.29 -9.12 -18.59
N GLU A 141 -19.11 -10.35 -18.13
CA GLU A 141 -20.21 -11.13 -17.53
C GLU A 141 -20.13 -11.09 -15.99
N PRO A 142 -21.27 -10.98 -15.29
CA PRO A 142 -21.30 -10.98 -13.82
C PRO A 142 -20.59 -12.19 -13.19
N GLN A 143 -20.61 -13.36 -13.87
CA GLN A 143 -20.01 -14.60 -13.38
C GLN A 143 -18.52 -14.50 -13.06
N TYR A 144 -17.77 -13.61 -13.72
CA TYR A 144 -16.34 -13.42 -13.46
C TYR A 144 -16.04 -12.88 -12.05
N PHE A 145 -17.03 -12.20 -11.45
CA PHE A 145 -16.92 -11.56 -10.15
C PHE A 145 -17.69 -12.31 -9.06
N LEU A 146 -18.52 -13.31 -9.41
CA LEU A 146 -19.27 -14.09 -8.43
C LEU A 146 -18.34 -14.99 -7.61
N PRO A 147 -18.67 -15.22 -6.32
CA PRO A 147 -17.89 -16.13 -5.49
C PRO A 147 -18.01 -17.57 -5.98
N THR A 148 -16.90 -18.32 -5.87
CA THR A 148 -16.86 -19.77 -6.11
C THR A 148 -17.12 -20.52 -4.80
N ALA A 149 -17.27 -21.85 -4.87
CA ALA A 149 -17.36 -22.67 -3.67
C ALA A 149 -16.13 -22.48 -2.76
N ASP A 150 -14.93 -22.48 -3.35
CA ASP A 150 -13.67 -22.29 -2.60
C ASP A 150 -13.58 -20.89 -2.00
N SER A 151 -13.95 -19.84 -2.73
CA SER A 151 -13.92 -18.48 -2.18
C SER A 151 -14.93 -18.31 -1.05
N ASN A 152 -16.10 -18.95 -1.11
CA ASN A 152 -17.08 -18.94 -0.01
C ASN A 152 -16.53 -19.60 1.26
N ILE A 153 -15.79 -20.71 1.14
CA ILE A 153 -15.13 -21.37 2.28
C ILE A 153 -14.10 -20.43 2.91
N VAL A 154 -13.29 -19.76 2.09
CA VAL A 154 -12.32 -18.77 2.55
C VAL A 154 -13.01 -17.60 3.26
N GLU A 155 -14.09 -17.07 2.68
CA GLU A 155 -14.84 -15.94 3.27
C GLU A 155 -15.47 -16.28 4.62
N GLU A 156 -16.04 -17.49 4.77
CA GLU A 156 -16.54 -17.96 6.04
C GLU A 156 -15.40 -18.07 7.08
N ALA A 157 -14.25 -18.60 6.68
CA ALA A 157 -13.09 -18.68 7.56
C ALA A 157 -12.56 -17.29 7.96
N VAL A 158 -12.53 -16.32 7.04
CA VAL A 158 -12.20 -14.90 7.31
C VAL A 158 -13.15 -14.30 8.35
N TRP A 159 -14.46 -14.51 8.19
CA TRP A 159 -15.43 -14.05 9.18
C TRP A 159 -15.18 -14.65 10.55
N LYS A 160 -14.95 -15.97 10.60
CA LYS A 160 -14.67 -16.67 11.85
C LYS A 160 -13.37 -16.18 12.49
N SER A 161 -12.33 -15.85 11.70
CA SER A 161 -11.09 -15.30 12.23
C SER A 161 -11.25 -13.89 12.79
N GLN A 162 -12.06 -13.04 12.15
CA GLN A 162 -12.39 -11.70 12.67
C GLN A 162 -13.16 -11.79 14.00
N ILE A 163 -14.14 -12.69 14.10
CA ILE A 163 -14.87 -12.96 15.36
C ILE A 163 -13.91 -13.52 16.43
N ALA A 164 -13.08 -14.50 16.06
CA ALA A 164 -12.08 -15.11 16.93
C ALA A 164 -11.09 -14.07 17.47
N HIS A 165 -10.64 -13.12 16.63
CA HIS A 165 -9.78 -12.02 17.04
C HIS A 165 -10.43 -11.17 18.14
N VAL A 166 -11.69 -10.76 17.95
CA VAL A 166 -12.43 -9.96 18.94
C VAL A 166 -12.71 -10.75 20.22
N LEU A 167 -13.07 -12.03 20.11
CA LEU A 167 -13.24 -12.94 21.24
C LEU A 167 -11.95 -13.04 22.06
N ARG A 168 -10.81 -13.28 21.39
CA ARG A 168 -9.47 -13.34 22.01
C ARG A 168 -9.11 -12.07 22.76
N LYS A 169 -9.39 -10.93 22.12
CA LYS A 169 -8.93 -9.62 22.56
C LYS A 169 -9.69 -9.13 23.78
N TYR A 170 -10.97 -9.47 23.91
CA TYR A 170 -11.85 -8.81 24.88
C TYR A 170 -12.62 -9.73 25.83
N ILE A 171 -12.79 -11.02 25.51
CA ILE A 171 -13.75 -11.87 26.21
C ILE A 171 -13.08 -13.13 26.74
N ALA A 172 -12.45 -13.92 25.88
CA ALA A 172 -11.92 -15.22 26.29
C ALA A 172 -10.70 -15.66 25.49
N ILE A 173 -9.96 -16.66 25.98
CA ILE A 173 -8.91 -17.38 25.26
C ILE A 173 -9.21 -18.89 25.28
N PRO A 174 -8.88 -19.65 24.22
CA PRO A 174 -9.11 -21.09 24.22
C PRO A 174 -8.06 -21.83 25.06
N ALA A 175 -8.48 -22.89 25.75
CA ALA A 175 -7.57 -23.76 26.47
C ALA A 175 -6.51 -24.45 25.56
N ASN A 176 -6.84 -24.71 24.29
CA ASN A 176 -5.92 -25.31 23.32
C ASN A 176 -5.95 -24.59 21.96
N ASN A 177 -4.88 -23.85 21.66
CA ASN A 177 -4.74 -23.11 20.40
C ASN A 177 -4.72 -23.98 19.14
N LYS A 178 -4.36 -25.26 19.21
CA LYS A 178 -4.24 -26.13 18.01
C LYS A 178 -5.59 -26.59 17.45
N SER A 179 -6.57 -26.81 18.33
CA SER A 179 -7.93 -27.24 17.96
C SER A 179 -8.94 -26.09 17.94
N ALA A 180 -8.48 -24.88 18.27
CA ALA A 180 -9.28 -23.66 18.24
C ALA A 180 -9.41 -23.13 16.81
N LEU A 181 -10.58 -22.57 16.48
CA LEU A 181 -10.75 -21.75 15.29
C LEU A 181 -9.73 -20.59 15.33
N PRO A 182 -8.97 -20.39 14.25
CA PRO A 182 -7.83 -19.49 14.25
C PRO A 182 -8.27 -18.03 14.29
N ILE A 183 -7.43 -17.18 14.90
CA ILE A 183 -7.60 -15.72 14.87
C ILE A 183 -7.10 -15.07 13.59
N ASN A 184 -6.31 -15.80 12.81
CA ASN A 184 -5.80 -15.35 11.52
C ASN A 184 -6.59 -16.04 10.41
N PRO A 185 -6.91 -15.34 9.31
CA PRO A 185 -7.57 -15.93 8.15
C PRO A 185 -6.68 -16.98 7.48
N PRO A 186 -7.26 -17.91 6.68
CA PRO A 186 -6.48 -18.91 5.96
C PRO A 186 -5.60 -18.25 4.89
N ILE A 187 -4.46 -18.88 4.58
CA ILE A 187 -3.59 -18.44 3.49
C ILE A 187 -4.16 -18.94 2.15
N VAL A 188 -4.28 -18.06 1.15
CA VAL A 188 -4.76 -18.42 -0.20
C VAL A 188 -3.63 -18.32 -1.22
N ASP A 189 -3.05 -17.12 -1.41
CA ASP A 189 -1.88 -16.93 -2.27
C ASP A 189 -1.03 -15.79 -1.71
N GLN A 190 0.06 -16.14 -1.03
CA GLN A 190 0.90 -15.22 -0.27
C GLN A 190 2.19 -14.89 -1.03
N ILE A 191 2.50 -13.60 -1.14
CA ILE A 191 3.75 -13.11 -1.72
C ILE A 191 4.90 -13.32 -0.72
N SER A 192 6.08 -13.67 -1.25
CA SER A 192 7.31 -13.75 -0.46
C SER A 192 7.61 -12.44 0.28
N HIS A 193 8.00 -12.56 1.55
CA HIS A 193 8.45 -11.42 2.35
C HIS A 193 9.91 -11.07 2.11
N GLU A 194 10.59 -11.71 1.14
CA GLU A 194 11.96 -11.35 0.76
C GLU A 194 12.05 -9.85 0.43
N LYS A 195 13.14 -9.22 0.87
CA LYS A 195 13.36 -7.81 0.60
C LYS A 195 13.52 -7.60 -0.91
N PRO A 196 12.72 -6.74 -1.54
CA PRO A 196 12.78 -6.53 -2.98
C PRO A 196 14.05 -5.78 -3.38
N ASP A 197 14.48 -6.01 -4.63
CA ASP A 197 15.51 -5.20 -5.27
C ASP A 197 14.85 -4.00 -5.97
N ILE A 198 15.08 -2.82 -5.42
CA ILE A 198 14.50 -1.54 -5.86
C ILE A 198 15.64 -0.58 -6.17
N GLN A 199 15.59 0.03 -7.36
CA GLN A 199 16.53 1.08 -7.76
C GLN A 199 15.76 2.38 -8.03
N MET A 200 16.14 3.46 -7.33
CA MET A 200 15.52 4.76 -7.54
C MET A 200 15.89 5.31 -8.91
N LEU A 201 14.94 5.96 -9.58
CA LEU A 201 15.21 6.75 -10.77
C LEU A 201 15.87 8.07 -10.38
N LYS A 202 16.62 8.66 -11.30
CA LYS A 202 16.98 10.07 -11.21
C LYS A 202 15.69 10.89 -11.41
N LEU A 203 15.49 11.90 -10.57
CA LEU A 203 14.39 12.85 -10.71
C LEU A 203 14.36 13.45 -12.14
N MET A 204 13.18 13.53 -12.72
CA MET A 204 12.97 13.97 -14.10
C MET A 204 12.28 15.34 -14.07
N ASP A 205 12.79 16.26 -14.88
CA ASP A 205 12.21 17.59 -15.09
C ASP A 205 11.21 17.53 -16.25
N ALA A 206 10.16 16.75 -16.03
CA ALA A 206 9.07 16.52 -16.95
C ALA A 206 7.83 16.16 -16.12
N SER A 207 6.65 16.55 -16.60
CA SER A 207 5.36 16.27 -15.96
C SER A 207 4.70 15.09 -16.67
N ASP A 208 4.13 14.15 -15.92
CA ASP A 208 3.35 13.02 -16.45
C ASP A 208 1.86 13.36 -16.66
N ASN A 209 1.46 14.61 -16.42
CA ASN A 209 0.05 15.04 -16.52
C ASN A 209 -0.44 15.32 -17.95
N CYS A 210 0.42 15.22 -18.97
CA CYS A 210 0.03 15.41 -20.37
C CYS A 210 0.76 14.42 -21.28
N ALA A 211 0.20 14.16 -22.47
CA ALA A 211 0.78 13.21 -23.42
C ALA A 211 2.21 13.57 -23.83
N GLU A 212 2.49 14.86 -24.08
CA GLU A 212 3.84 15.34 -24.40
C GLU A 212 4.80 15.08 -23.25
N GLY A 213 4.40 15.41 -22.03
CA GLY A 213 5.21 15.28 -20.83
C GLY A 213 5.49 13.81 -20.46
N VAL A 214 4.52 12.91 -20.60
CA VAL A 214 4.75 11.46 -20.47
C VAL A 214 5.77 10.96 -21.49
N GLY A 215 5.72 11.46 -22.73
CA GLY A 215 6.75 11.16 -23.73
C GLY A 215 8.15 11.61 -23.31
N GLN A 216 8.27 12.77 -22.66
CA GLN A 216 9.54 13.27 -22.10
C GLN A 216 10.01 12.44 -20.89
N VAL A 217 9.08 11.96 -20.06
CA VAL A 217 9.37 11.03 -18.96
C VAL A 217 9.94 9.72 -19.51
N PHE A 218 9.31 9.11 -20.52
CA PHE A 218 9.84 7.87 -21.11
C PHE A 218 11.20 8.05 -21.78
N LYS A 219 11.42 9.17 -22.49
CA LYS A 219 12.76 9.52 -23.01
C LYS A 219 13.79 9.65 -21.89
N SER A 220 13.40 10.24 -20.76
CA SER A 220 14.27 10.38 -19.59
C SER A 220 14.60 9.02 -18.97
N ILE A 221 13.64 8.12 -18.84
CA ILE A 221 13.85 6.76 -18.34
C ILE A 221 14.77 5.98 -19.31
N LEU A 222 14.52 6.05 -20.61
CA LEU A 222 15.37 5.45 -21.64
C LEU A 222 16.84 5.90 -21.47
N SER A 223 17.08 7.21 -21.32
CA SER A 223 18.43 7.76 -21.13
C SER A 223 19.14 7.24 -19.86
N GLN A 224 18.36 6.91 -18.82
CA GLN A 224 18.86 6.38 -17.56
C GLN A 224 19.12 4.87 -17.61
N SER A 225 18.33 4.14 -18.41
CA SER A 225 18.35 2.68 -18.50
C SER A 225 19.63 2.11 -19.10
N GLY A 226 20.29 2.86 -19.98
CA GLY A 226 21.43 2.36 -20.76
C GLY A 226 21.06 1.41 -21.91
N LEU A 227 19.77 1.25 -22.21
CA LEU A 227 19.27 0.47 -23.35
C LEU A 227 19.24 1.30 -24.63
N SER A 228 19.24 0.63 -25.78
CA SER A 228 18.81 1.23 -27.04
C SER A 228 17.31 1.49 -27.03
N GLU A 229 16.86 2.43 -27.85
CA GLU A 229 15.43 2.75 -28.02
C GLU A 229 14.62 1.51 -28.42
N GLU A 230 15.12 0.73 -29.37
CA GLU A 230 14.51 -0.54 -29.81
C GLU A 230 14.31 -1.53 -28.65
N ASN A 231 15.35 -1.76 -27.82
CA ASN A 231 15.28 -2.70 -26.71
C ASN A 231 14.41 -2.23 -25.55
N PHE A 232 14.25 -0.91 -25.40
CA PHE A 232 13.38 -0.31 -24.39
C PHE A 232 11.92 -0.38 -24.84
N LEU A 233 11.62 0.12 -26.03
CA LEU A 233 10.26 0.13 -26.58
C LEU A 233 9.75 -1.28 -26.85
N GLY A 234 10.61 -2.19 -27.30
CA GLY A 234 10.28 -3.60 -27.52
C GLY A 234 9.96 -4.40 -26.26
N ARG A 235 10.00 -3.78 -25.07
CA ARG A 235 9.57 -4.37 -23.79
C ARG A 235 8.66 -3.47 -22.98
N LEU A 236 8.29 -2.30 -23.50
CA LEU A 236 7.46 -1.35 -22.79
C LEU A 236 6.00 -1.83 -22.81
N GLN A 237 5.48 -2.18 -21.64
CA GLN A 237 4.09 -2.60 -21.45
C GLN A 237 3.35 -1.50 -20.68
N PRO A 238 2.86 -0.44 -21.35
CA PRO A 238 2.01 0.53 -20.68
C PRO A 238 0.70 -0.16 -20.34
N MET A 239 0.35 -0.16 -19.06
CA MET A 239 -1.00 -0.47 -18.61
C MET A 239 -1.68 0.85 -18.29
N ASP A 240 -3.01 0.93 -18.44
CA ASP A 240 -3.82 2.11 -18.12
C ASP A 240 -3.35 2.76 -16.80
N GLY A 241 -3.33 4.08 -16.66
CA GLY A 241 -2.53 4.76 -15.60
C GLY A 241 -2.79 4.28 -14.18
N ASP A 242 -4.04 3.90 -13.87
CA ASP A 242 -4.40 3.29 -12.59
C ASP A 242 -3.99 1.79 -12.53
N LEU A 243 -4.02 1.06 -13.67
CA LEU A 243 -3.56 -0.34 -13.83
C LEU A 243 -2.03 -0.45 -13.78
N GLY A 244 -1.29 0.52 -14.33
CA GLY A 244 0.17 0.51 -14.47
C GLY A 244 0.92 0.70 -13.15
N THR A 245 0.30 1.35 -12.17
CA THR A 245 0.81 1.40 -10.80
C THR A 245 0.28 0.28 -9.91
N LEU A 246 -0.65 -0.55 -10.44
CA LEU A 246 -1.34 -1.59 -9.68
C LEU A 246 -1.86 -1.04 -8.34
N GLY A 247 -2.57 0.09 -8.37
CA GLY A 247 -2.87 0.98 -7.25
C GLY A 247 -3.69 0.35 -6.11
N ALA A 248 -3.11 -0.61 -5.39
CA ALA A 248 -3.80 -1.42 -4.40
C ALA A 248 -4.12 -0.59 -3.15
N ALA A 249 -3.22 0.33 -2.76
CA ALA A 249 -3.51 1.23 -1.65
C ALA A 249 -4.57 2.25 -2.03
N HIS A 250 -4.48 2.87 -3.20
CA HIS A 250 -5.52 3.78 -3.69
C HIS A 250 -6.88 3.10 -3.84
N THR A 251 -6.92 1.84 -4.29
CA THR A 251 -8.14 1.04 -4.35
C THR A 251 -8.74 0.85 -2.95
N LEU A 252 -7.93 0.41 -1.97
CA LEU A 252 -8.36 0.27 -0.58
C LEU A 252 -8.88 1.61 -0.02
N TRP A 253 -8.14 2.69 -0.20
CA TRP A 253 -8.48 4.00 0.35
C TRP A 253 -9.76 4.58 -0.22
N ASN A 254 -9.93 4.56 -1.55
CA ASN A 254 -11.10 5.15 -2.20
C ASN A 254 -12.36 4.32 -1.94
N VAL A 255 -12.28 2.99 -2.01
CA VAL A 255 -13.41 2.12 -1.70
C VAL A 255 -13.78 2.19 -0.22
N ALA A 256 -12.80 2.16 0.69
CA ALA A 256 -13.04 2.32 2.12
C ALA A 256 -13.67 3.69 2.44
N SER A 257 -13.20 4.77 1.82
CA SER A 257 -13.77 6.11 2.01
C SER A 257 -15.22 6.18 1.56
N ALA A 258 -15.56 5.57 0.42
CA ALA A 258 -16.93 5.50 -0.07
C ALA A 258 -17.84 4.66 0.85
N ILE A 259 -17.37 3.50 1.29
CA ILE A 259 -18.09 2.63 2.25
C ILE A 259 -18.32 3.38 3.56
N PHE A 260 -17.29 4.03 4.11
CA PHE A 260 -17.41 4.75 5.37
C PHE A 260 -18.37 5.93 5.25
N THR A 261 -18.28 6.69 4.16
CA THR A 261 -19.20 7.81 3.89
C THR A 261 -20.65 7.33 3.78
N HIS A 262 -20.88 6.21 3.09
CA HIS A 262 -22.21 5.63 2.93
C HIS A 262 -22.82 5.22 4.28
N HIS A 263 -22.02 4.61 5.16
CA HIS A 263 -22.46 4.16 6.49
C HIS A 263 -22.28 5.19 7.61
N PHE A 264 -21.79 6.39 7.29
CA PHE A 264 -21.41 7.35 8.32
C PHE A 264 -22.60 7.77 9.17
N GLY A 265 -23.75 7.98 8.52
CA GLY A 265 -25.01 8.41 9.12
C GLY A 265 -25.11 9.92 9.37
N ASN A 266 -26.24 10.36 9.92
CA ASN A 266 -26.49 11.76 10.25
C ASN A 266 -26.26 12.04 11.74
N SER A 267 -25.12 12.65 12.08
CA SER A 267 -24.77 12.97 13.48
C SER A 267 -25.65 14.01 14.17
N SER A 268 -26.49 14.73 13.41
CA SER A 268 -27.48 15.68 13.93
C SER A 268 -28.81 15.01 14.29
N ASP A 269 -29.04 13.77 13.85
CA ASP A 269 -30.23 12.98 14.18
C ASP A 269 -29.85 11.91 15.22
N SER A 270 -30.32 12.05 16.46
CA SER A 270 -30.03 11.08 17.53
C SER A 270 -30.71 9.72 17.34
N SER A 271 -31.65 9.60 16.41
CA SER A 271 -32.32 8.35 16.07
C SER A 271 -31.59 7.54 15.00
N ASP A 272 -30.66 8.17 14.28
CA ASP A 272 -29.75 7.58 13.31
C ASP A 272 -28.73 6.65 14.01
N CYS A 273 -28.46 5.51 13.39
CA CYS A 273 -27.58 4.47 13.95
C CYS A 273 -26.35 4.20 13.07
N GLY A 274 -25.88 5.23 12.36
CA GLY A 274 -24.67 5.15 11.53
C GLY A 274 -23.38 5.03 12.34
N ALA A 275 -22.27 4.90 11.63
CA ALA A 275 -20.95 4.71 12.22
C ALA A 275 -20.55 5.83 13.20
N TRP A 276 -21.04 7.06 13.02
CA TRP A 276 -20.76 8.19 13.93
C TRP A 276 -21.12 7.88 15.39
N GLN A 277 -22.18 7.10 15.64
CA GLN A 277 -22.63 6.76 16.98
C GLN A 277 -21.64 5.84 17.68
N PHE A 278 -21.11 4.85 16.94
CA PHE A 278 -20.06 3.94 17.44
C PHE A 278 -18.77 4.69 17.75
N LEU A 279 -18.37 5.63 16.88
CA LEU A 279 -17.18 6.46 17.10
C LEU A 279 -17.30 7.28 18.39
N LYS A 280 -18.44 7.96 18.60
CA LYS A 280 -18.69 8.72 19.83
C LYS A 280 -18.71 7.82 21.06
N ALA A 281 -19.31 6.63 20.98
CA ALA A 281 -19.32 5.66 22.07
C ALA A 281 -17.90 5.15 22.42
N LEU A 282 -17.02 5.07 21.42
CA LEU A 282 -15.61 4.71 21.58
C LEU A 282 -14.73 5.89 22.05
N GLY A 283 -15.30 7.08 22.25
CA GLY A 283 -14.57 8.28 22.66
C GLY A 283 -13.82 8.98 21.53
N PHE A 284 -14.12 8.65 20.27
CA PHE A 284 -13.50 9.28 19.10
C PHE A 284 -14.38 10.41 18.54
N PRO A 285 -13.83 11.60 18.25
CA PRO A 285 -14.56 12.69 17.61
C PRO A 285 -14.94 12.32 16.16
N ALA A 286 -16.22 11.99 15.93
CA ALA A 286 -16.70 11.42 14.67
C ALA A 286 -16.35 12.29 13.45
N GLU A 287 -16.40 13.62 13.58
CA GLU A 287 -16.05 14.60 12.54
C GLU A 287 -14.59 14.50 12.06
N LYS A 288 -13.72 13.84 12.83
CA LYS A 288 -12.31 13.60 12.47
C LYS A 288 -12.09 12.24 11.80
N ALA A 289 -13.11 11.42 11.62
CA ALA A 289 -12.93 10.04 11.13
C ALA A 289 -12.70 9.96 9.62
N ILE A 290 -13.29 10.90 8.87
CA ILE A 290 -13.12 11.01 7.42
C ILE A 290 -12.37 12.32 7.12
N GLN A 291 -11.05 12.28 7.27
CA GLN A 291 -10.17 13.41 6.96
C GLN A 291 -9.55 13.26 5.58
N LYS A 292 -9.45 14.37 4.84
CA LYS A 292 -8.72 14.41 3.57
C LYS A 292 -7.26 14.00 3.82
N LYS A 293 -6.79 12.97 3.11
CA LYS A 293 -5.40 12.48 3.08
C LYS A 293 -4.93 11.70 4.31
N ASP A 294 -5.78 11.37 5.28
CA ASP A 294 -5.44 10.46 6.39
C ASP A 294 -6.23 9.16 6.31
N PHE A 295 -5.94 8.38 5.27
CA PHE A 295 -6.62 7.11 5.02
C PHE A 295 -6.27 6.03 6.05
N THR A 296 -5.09 6.12 6.65
CA THR A 296 -4.67 5.20 7.73
C THR A 296 -5.56 5.39 8.96
N LEU A 297 -5.77 6.63 9.42
CA LEU A 297 -6.68 6.90 10.53
C LEU A 297 -8.10 6.45 10.21
N MET A 298 -8.57 6.73 8.98
CA MET A 298 -9.89 6.36 8.51
C MET A 298 -10.13 4.85 8.58
N ILE A 299 -9.24 4.03 8.01
CA ILE A 299 -9.34 2.55 8.04
C ILE A 299 -9.26 2.04 9.48
N ASN A 300 -8.37 2.60 10.31
CA ASN A 300 -8.31 2.25 11.73
C ASN A 300 -9.65 2.52 12.43
N GLN A 301 -10.33 3.63 12.14
CA GLN A 301 -11.64 3.89 12.73
C GLN A 301 -12.71 2.90 12.25
N MET A 302 -12.70 2.51 10.97
CA MET A 302 -13.60 1.47 10.47
C MET A 302 -13.38 0.13 11.16
N GLU A 303 -12.11 -0.27 11.37
CA GLU A 303 -11.75 -1.48 12.11
C GLU A 303 -12.24 -1.42 13.56
N ARG A 304 -12.09 -0.28 14.25
CA ARG A 304 -12.58 -0.10 15.62
C ARG A 304 -14.10 -0.18 15.72
N VAL A 305 -14.83 0.39 14.77
CA VAL A 305 -16.30 0.26 14.69
C VAL A 305 -16.69 -1.20 14.46
N HIS A 306 -16.06 -1.87 13.48
CA HIS A 306 -16.28 -3.29 13.19
C HIS A 306 -16.04 -4.19 14.41
N GLU A 307 -14.89 -4.03 15.09
CA GLU A 307 -14.57 -4.75 16.34
C GLU A 307 -15.63 -4.53 17.42
N SER A 308 -16.11 -3.28 17.57
CA SER A 308 -17.10 -2.94 18.60
C SER A 308 -18.45 -3.63 18.37
N ILE A 309 -18.86 -3.79 17.10
CA ILE A 309 -20.09 -4.47 16.73
C ILE A 309 -19.97 -5.97 17.01
N LEU A 310 -18.86 -6.60 16.58
CA LEU A 310 -18.60 -8.02 16.87
C LEU A 310 -18.52 -8.28 18.37
N PHE A 311 -17.90 -7.39 19.13
CA PHE A 311 -17.85 -7.47 20.59
C PHE A 311 -19.25 -7.44 21.18
N TYR A 312 -20.11 -6.52 20.72
CA TYR A 312 -21.51 -6.49 21.15
C TYR A 312 -22.28 -7.77 20.79
N CYS A 313 -22.11 -8.30 19.57
CA CYS A 313 -22.71 -9.58 19.14
C CYS A 313 -22.34 -10.74 20.06
N LEU A 314 -21.06 -10.87 20.43
CA LEU A 314 -20.58 -11.88 21.38
C LEU A 314 -21.18 -11.69 22.78
N ARG A 315 -21.36 -10.45 23.23
CA ARG A 315 -22.01 -10.15 24.51
C ARG A 315 -23.49 -10.47 24.53
N VAL A 316 -24.19 -10.31 23.41
CA VAL A 316 -25.58 -10.76 23.26
C VAL A 316 -25.67 -12.28 23.40
N ILE A 317 -24.77 -13.02 22.76
CA ILE A 317 -24.74 -14.49 22.81
C ILE A 317 -24.44 -15.00 24.22
N THR A 318 -23.47 -14.40 24.90
CA THR A 318 -23.06 -14.77 26.27
C THR A 318 -23.98 -14.18 27.34
N LYS A 319 -24.99 -13.37 26.97
CA LYS A 319 -25.91 -12.67 27.88
C LYS A 319 -25.16 -11.79 28.89
N THR A 320 -24.12 -11.10 28.44
CA THR A 320 -23.27 -10.26 29.28
C THR A 320 -23.39 -8.77 28.98
N THR A 321 -24.31 -8.31 28.12
CA THR A 321 -24.41 -6.90 27.65
C THR A 321 -24.47 -5.84 28.76
N GLY A 322 -25.06 -6.15 29.93
CA GLY A 322 -25.13 -5.24 31.08
C GLY A 322 -23.98 -5.36 32.09
N LYS A 323 -23.05 -6.30 31.90
CA LYS A 323 -21.91 -6.52 32.81
C LYS A 323 -20.77 -5.53 32.54
N ALA A 324 -19.83 -5.38 33.47
CA ALA A 324 -18.57 -4.68 33.16
C ALA A 324 -17.78 -5.47 32.12
N VAL A 325 -16.97 -4.77 31.31
CA VAL A 325 -16.01 -5.43 30.40
C VAL A 325 -14.91 -6.06 31.27
N PRO A 326 -14.56 -7.34 31.07
CA PRO A 326 -13.47 -7.98 31.81
C PRO A 326 -12.16 -7.21 31.65
N GLN A 327 -11.35 -7.14 32.71
CA GLN A 327 -10.02 -6.51 32.62
C GLN A 327 -9.04 -7.36 31.80
N SER A 328 -9.24 -8.68 31.81
CA SER A 328 -8.49 -9.65 31.01
C SER A 328 -9.43 -10.71 30.43
N PRO A 329 -9.14 -11.25 29.23
CA PRO A 329 -9.85 -12.40 28.69
C PRO A 329 -9.76 -13.62 29.63
N GLU A 330 -10.85 -14.35 29.80
CA GLU A 330 -10.90 -15.56 30.62
C GLU A 330 -10.59 -16.81 29.78
N GLU A 331 -9.93 -17.82 30.37
CA GLU A 331 -9.74 -19.09 29.66
C GLU A 331 -11.05 -19.89 29.63
N ILE A 332 -11.43 -20.38 28.45
CA ILE A 332 -12.61 -21.23 28.23
C ILE A 332 -12.23 -22.53 27.53
N SER A 333 -13.13 -23.51 27.57
CA SER A 333 -12.96 -24.75 26.79
C SER A 333 -12.82 -24.43 25.29
N THR A 334 -12.05 -25.24 24.56
CA THR A 334 -11.85 -24.99 23.13
C THR A 334 -13.13 -25.26 22.34
N GLU A 335 -13.98 -26.16 22.85
CA GLU A 335 -15.32 -26.42 22.37
C GLU A 335 -16.22 -25.18 22.49
N ASP A 336 -16.21 -24.51 23.65
CA ASP A 336 -16.97 -23.27 23.86
C ASP A 336 -16.46 -22.14 22.98
N TRP A 337 -15.14 -22.02 22.84
CA TRP A 337 -14.50 -21.07 21.90
C TRP A 337 -15.04 -21.25 20.48
N ASN A 338 -14.97 -22.48 19.96
CA ASN A 338 -15.45 -22.82 18.62
C ASN A 338 -16.98 -22.60 18.50
N ALA A 339 -17.74 -22.97 19.53
CA ALA A 339 -19.19 -22.81 19.54
C ALA A 339 -19.62 -21.34 19.54
N LEU A 340 -18.95 -20.48 20.31
CA LEU A 340 -19.23 -19.05 20.37
C LEU A 340 -18.97 -18.37 19.02
N ILE A 341 -17.85 -18.69 18.37
CA ILE A 341 -17.50 -18.13 17.05
C ILE A 341 -18.53 -18.53 16.01
N ASN A 342 -18.83 -19.84 15.88
CA ASN A 342 -19.82 -20.34 14.92
C ASN A 342 -21.21 -19.75 15.19
N LYS A 343 -21.62 -19.64 16.46
CA LYS A 343 -22.90 -19.04 16.84
C LYS A 343 -22.96 -17.55 16.48
N CYS A 344 -21.89 -16.80 16.69
CA CYS A 344 -21.80 -15.40 16.30
C CYS A 344 -21.88 -15.22 14.78
N TYR A 345 -21.16 -16.05 14.04
CA TYR A 345 -21.23 -16.06 12.58
C TYR A 345 -22.66 -16.33 12.09
N ASN A 346 -23.26 -17.44 12.53
CA ASN A 346 -24.59 -17.86 12.09
C ASN A 346 -25.69 -16.84 12.44
N MET A 347 -25.62 -16.23 13.64
CA MET A 347 -26.66 -15.30 14.11
C MET A 347 -26.56 -13.89 13.52
N PHE A 348 -25.37 -13.43 13.14
CA PHE A 348 -25.16 -12.01 12.80
C PHE A 348 -24.38 -11.76 11.50
N CYS A 349 -23.49 -12.66 11.09
CA CYS A 349 -22.56 -12.40 9.98
C CYS A 349 -22.93 -13.13 8.69
N SER A 350 -23.74 -14.19 8.78
CA SER A 350 -24.18 -14.98 7.63
C SER A 350 -25.16 -14.21 6.72
N SER A 351 -25.25 -14.63 5.45
CA SER A 351 -26.25 -14.09 4.51
C SER A 351 -27.69 -14.35 4.96
N GLU A 352 -27.93 -15.44 5.70
CA GLU A 352 -29.23 -15.76 6.28
C GLU A 352 -29.59 -14.85 7.46
N ALA A 353 -28.61 -14.48 8.30
CA ALA A 353 -28.80 -13.51 9.37
C ALA A 353 -29.24 -12.15 8.81
N GLN A 354 -28.60 -11.69 7.73
CA GLN A 354 -28.99 -10.43 7.06
C GLN A 354 -30.40 -10.49 6.48
N ARG A 355 -30.77 -11.58 5.78
CA ARG A 355 -32.12 -11.76 5.22
C ARG A 355 -33.18 -11.78 6.31
N THR A 356 -32.90 -12.46 7.42
CA THR A 356 -33.80 -12.52 8.58
C THR A 356 -33.94 -11.15 9.26
N ALA A 357 -32.85 -10.38 9.35
CA ALA A 357 -32.89 -9.01 9.86
C ALA A 357 -33.68 -8.08 8.93
N ALA A 358 -33.54 -8.22 7.61
CA ALA A 358 -34.26 -7.44 6.61
C ALA A 358 -35.79 -7.66 6.66
N ALA A 359 -36.23 -8.86 7.03
CA ALA A 359 -37.64 -9.20 7.19
C ALA A 359 -38.30 -8.58 8.44
N ARG A 360 -37.52 -7.97 9.35
CA ARG A 360 -38.05 -7.33 10.56
C ARG A 360 -38.69 -5.98 10.22
N LYS A 361 -39.69 -5.58 11.01
CA LYS A 361 -40.34 -4.25 10.88
C LYS A 361 -39.39 -3.08 11.11
N CYS A 362 -38.35 -3.26 11.94
CA CYS A 362 -37.38 -2.22 12.28
C CYS A 362 -36.09 -2.42 11.46
N PRO A 363 -35.67 -1.43 10.64
CA PRO A 363 -34.51 -1.58 9.76
C PRO A 363 -33.16 -1.48 10.51
N LYS A 364 -33.15 -1.05 11.77
CA LYS A 364 -31.91 -0.77 12.52
C LYS A 364 -30.95 -1.96 12.55
N LEU A 365 -31.45 -3.16 12.88
CA LEU A 365 -30.60 -4.35 12.90
C LEU A 365 -30.06 -4.66 11.50
N HIS A 366 -30.93 -4.64 10.48
CA HIS A 366 -30.50 -4.91 9.11
C HIS A 366 -29.39 -3.95 8.68
N ASN A 367 -29.58 -2.63 8.89
CA ASN A 367 -28.60 -1.61 8.54
C ASN A 367 -27.27 -1.81 9.29
N THR A 368 -27.30 -2.15 10.58
CA THR A 368 -26.08 -2.46 11.34
C THR A 368 -25.37 -3.69 10.80
N LEU A 369 -26.10 -4.75 10.40
CA LEU A 369 -25.49 -5.95 9.83
C LEU A 369 -24.90 -5.70 8.44
N VAL A 370 -25.52 -4.85 7.62
CA VAL A 370 -24.95 -4.42 6.33
C VAL A 370 -23.66 -3.63 6.54
N MET A 371 -23.66 -2.65 7.45
CA MET A 371 -22.44 -1.89 7.80
C MET A 371 -21.33 -2.82 8.33
N LEU A 372 -21.68 -3.78 9.20
CA LEU A 372 -20.75 -4.78 9.71
C LEU A 372 -20.08 -5.57 8.57
N HIS A 373 -20.87 -5.95 7.57
CA HIS A 373 -20.41 -6.73 6.43
C HIS A 373 -19.51 -5.93 5.49
N ASP A 374 -19.88 -4.68 5.20
CA ASP A 374 -19.09 -3.81 4.35
C ASP A 374 -17.78 -3.41 5.03
N PHE A 375 -17.79 -3.13 6.33
CA PHE A 375 -16.57 -2.83 7.09
C PHE A 375 -15.66 -4.06 7.22
N SER A 376 -16.23 -5.26 7.36
CA SER A 376 -15.47 -6.52 7.33
C SER A 376 -14.65 -6.67 6.05
N SER A 377 -15.21 -6.28 4.89
CA SER A 377 -14.47 -6.33 3.62
C SER A 377 -13.27 -5.38 3.59
N VAL A 378 -13.38 -4.20 4.22
CA VAL A 378 -12.28 -3.23 4.34
C VAL A 378 -11.20 -3.71 5.31
N VAL A 379 -11.62 -4.27 6.45
CA VAL A 379 -10.70 -4.89 7.42
C VAL A 379 -9.94 -6.03 6.75
N GLU A 380 -10.64 -6.90 6.02
CA GLU A 380 -10.03 -8.02 5.32
C GLU A 380 -9.06 -7.55 4.22
N ALA A 381 -9.42 -6.58 3.38
CA ALA A 381 -8.49 -6.05 2.39
C ALA A 381 -7.22 -5.47 3.02
N SER A 382 -7.35 -4.73 4.13
CA SER A 382 -6.20 -4.19 4.86
C SER A 382 -5.32 -5.30 5.44
N GLN A 383 -5.92 -6.34 6.04
CA GLN A 383 -5.19 -7.47 6.61
C GLN A 383 -4.54 -8.36 5.54
N ALA A 384 -5.23 -8.63 4.43
CA ALA A 384 -4.70 -9.34 3.28
C ALA A 384 -3.50 -8.60 2.67
N MET A 385 -3.58 -7.27 2.54
CA MET A 385 -2.44 -6.46 2.08
C MET A 385 -1.26 -6.49 3.06
N LYS A 386 -1.51 -6.40 4.37
CA LYS A 386 -0.44 -6.49 5.39
C LYS A 386 0.27 -7.85 5.38
N ALA A 387 -0.50 -8.93 5.21
CA ALA A 387 -0.01 -10.31 5.13
C ALA A 387 0.50 -10.71 3.72
N ALA A 388 0.39 -9.82 2.73
CA ALA A 388 0.70 -10.08 1.33
C ALA A 388 -0.08 -11.23 0.68
N ASP A 389 -1.28 -11.52 1.16
CA ASP A 389 -2.15 -12.56 0.60
C ASP A 389 -2.99 -11.97 -0.53
N VAL A 390 -2.44 -12.02 -1.75
CA VAL A 390 -3.12 -11.52 -2.94
C VAL A 390 -4.32 -12.39 -3.32
N GLY A 391 -4.33 -13.66 -2.93
CA GLY A 391 -5.48 -14.53 -3.12
C GLY A 391 -6.71 -14.02 -2.36
N ARG A 392 -6.55 -13.72 -1.06
CA ARG A 392 -7.61 -13.08 -0.25
C ARG A 392 -7.96 -11.69 -0.76
N LEU A 393 -6.98 -10.90 -1.17
CA LEU A 393 -7.22 -9.57 -1.72
C LEU A 393 -8.09 -9.62 -2.99
N MET A 394 -7.84 -10.57 -3.90
CA MET A 394 -8.64 -10.74 -5.12
C MET A 394 -10.09 -11.13 -4.81
N ILE A 395 -10.33 -11.94 -3.77
CA ILE A 395 -11.69 -12.29 -3.32
C ILE A 395 -12.43 -11.02 -2.87
N VAL A 396 -11.78 -10.14 -2.10
CA VAL A 396 -12.38 -8.86 -1.67
C VAL A 396 -12.62 -7.94 -2.87
N TRP A 397 -11.65 -7.82 -3.79
CA TRP A 397 -11.78 -6.95 -4.95
C TRP A 397 -12.94 -7.36 -5.86
N LYS A 398 -13.15 -8.67 -6.07
CA LYS A 398 -14.32 -9.19 -6.80
C LYS A 398 -15.65 -8.74 -6.16
N LYS A 399 -15.76 -8.74 -4.83
CA LYS A 399 -16.93 -8.20 -4.14
C LYS A 399 -17.09 -6.70 -4.37
N TRP A 400 -15.99 -5.96 -4.26
CA TRP A 400 -15.97 -4.52 -4.46
C TRP A 400 -16.34 -4.10 -5.88
N CYS A 401 -16.09 -4.93 -6.91
CA CYS A 401 -16.59 -4.69 -8.27
C CYS A 401 -18.11 -4.47 -8.32
N PHE A 402 -18.88 -5.19 -7.49
CA PHE A 402 -20.32 -4.98 -7.38
C PHE A 402 -20.65 -3.81 -6.43
N MET A 403 -20.03 -3.77 -5.24
CA MET A 403 -20.35 -2.76 -4.23
C MET A 403 -20.10 -1.32 -4.72
N THR A 404 -19.00 -1.10 -5.44
CA THR A 404 -18.64 0.24 -5.95
C THR A 404 -19.62 0.79 -6.98
N ARG A 405 -20.47 -0.04 -7.60
CA ARG A 405 -21.55 0.39 -8.49
C ARG A 405 -22.73 1.00 -7.73
N SER A 406 -22.95 0.56 -6.49
CA SER A 406 -24.01 1.07 -5.62
C SER A 406 -23.57 2.24 -4.73
N LEU A 407 -22.27 2.44 -4.54
CA LEU A 407 -21.73 3.50 -3.68
C LEU A 407 -21.65 4.84 -4.43
N LEU A 408 -22.31 5.86 -3.88
CA LEU A 408 -22.26 7.23 -4.41
C LEU A 408 -20.82 7.79 -4.29
N GLY A 409 -20.36 8.51 -5.32
CA GLY A 409 -19.05 9.19 -5.32
C GLY A 409 -17.85 8.35 -5.78
N SER A 410 -18.04 7.07 -6.11
CA SER A 410 -16.97 6.17 -6.59
C SER A 410 -16.91 6.06 -8.12
N THR A 411 -17.05 7.16 -8.87
CA THR A 411 -17.20 7.12 -10.33
C THR A 411 -16.02 6.45 -11.05
N ASN A 412 -14.79 6.78 -10.66
CA ASN A 412 -13.59 6.22 -11.31
C ASN A 412 -13.44 4.72 -11.00
N TYR A 413 -13.45 4.34 -9.72
CA TYR A 413 -13.26 2.96 -9.27
C TYR A 413 -14.41 2.02 -9.64
N SER A 414 -15.62 2.53 -9.84
CA SER A 414 -16.74 1.72 -10.32
C SER A 414 -16.47 1.11 -11.70
N SER A 415 -15.69 1.78 -12.55
CA SER A 415 -15.31 1.30 -13.88
C SER A 415 -13.94 0.63 -13.90
N TYR A 416 -12.99 1.19 -13.16
CA TYR A 416 -11.60 0.77 -13.13
C TYR A 416 -11.40 -0.59 -12.44
N LEU A 417 -11.96 -0.79 -11.25
CA LEU A 417 -11.72 -2.00 -10.46
C LEU A 417 -12.20 -3.28 -11.17
N PRO A 418 -13.40 -3.33 -11.79
CA PRO A 418 -13.81 -4.48 -12.59
C PRO A 418 -12.84 -4.81 -13.74
N ARG A 419 -12.34 -3.79 -14.45
CA ARG A 419 -11.35 -4.01 -15.52
C ARG A 419 -10.07 -4.63 -14.98
N MET A 420 -9.54 -4.08 -13.88
CA MET A 420 -8.34 -4.61 -13.22
C MET A 420 -8.52 -6.06 -12.78
N VAL A 421 -9.64 -6.37 -12.13
CA VAL A 421 -9.94 -7.73 -11.68
C VAL A 421 -10.03 -8.69 -12.87
N LEU A 422 -10.67 -8.32 -13.98
CA LEU A 422 -10.72 -9.16 -15.17
C LEU A 422 -9.34 -9.39 -15.78
N VAL A 423 -8.52 -8.33 -15.89
CA VAL A 423 -7.14 -8.43 -16.37
C VAL A 423 -6.34 -9.43 -15.53
N LEU A 424 -6.41 -9.27 -14.20
CA LEU A 424 -5.63 -10.08 -13.26
C LEU A 424 -6.20 -11.49 -13.00
N THR A 425 -7.45 -11.79 -13.37
CA THR A 425 -8.08 -13.07 -13.01
C THR A 425 -8.63 -13.87 -14.19
N VAL A 426 -8.86 -13.25 -15.35
CA VAL A 426 -9.52 -13.92 -16.49
C VAL A 426 -8.74 -13.73 -17.79
N ILE A 427 -8.36 -12.50 -18.12
CA ILE A 427 -7.87 -12.13 -19.46
C ILE A 427 -6.42 -12.56 -19.69
N LEU A 428 -5.52 -12.25 -18.74
CA LEU A 428 -4.11 -12.53 -18.95
C LEU A 428 -3.79 -14.04 -18.84
N PRO A 429 -2.73 -14.51 -19.53
CA PRO A 429 -2.16 -15.83 -19.31
C PRO A 429 -1.87 -16.11 -17.83
N ALA A 430 -1.85 -17.38 -17.42
CA ALA A 430 -1.73 -17.74 -16.01
C ALA A 430 -0.43 -17.20 -15.38
N ALA A 431 0.68 -17.27 -16.10
CA ALA A 431 1.96 -16.76 -15.67
C ALA A 431 1.96 -15.24 -15.49
N LEU A 432 1.39 -14.50 -16.45
CA LEU A 432 1.25 -13.03 -16.36
C LEU A 432 0.31 -12.61 -15.23
N ARG A 433 -0.81 -13.31 -15.03
CA ARG A 433 -1.72 -13.07 -13.90
C ARG A 433 -0.97 -13.21 -12.58
N LYS A 434 -0.30 -14.35 -12.38
CA LYS A 434 0.46 -14.61 -11.15
C LYS A 434 1.58 -13.58 -10.98
N TYR A 435 2.33 -13.28 -12.03
CA TYR A 435 3.39 -12.27 -12.00
C TYR A 435 2.87 -10.90 -11.56
N LEU A 436 1.79 -10.40 -12.17
CA LEU A 436 1.25 -9.07 -11.85
C LEU A 436 0.58 -9.03 -10.47
N GLN A 437 -0.14 -10.08 -10.09
CA GLN A 437 -0.70 -10.19 -8.73
C GLN A 437 0.41 -10.16 -7.69
N HIS A 438 1.47 -10.94 -7.87
CA HIS A 438 2.62 -10.95 -6.95
C HIS A 438 3.46 -9.67 -6.99
N ASN A 439 3.19 -8.80 -7.98
CA ASN A 439 3.78 -7.48 -8.10
C ASN A 439 2.89 -6.36 -7.52
N LEU A 440 1.72 -6.65 -6.95
CA LEU A 440 0.88 -5.65 -6.28
C LEU A 440 1.54 -5.09 -5.01
N LEU A 441 2.20 -5.96 -4.26
CA LEU A 441 2.72 -5.70 -2.93
C LEU A 441 4.17 -6.18 -2.80
N PHE A 442 4.94 -5.63 -1.87
CA PHE A 442 6.25 -6.15 -1.48
C PHE A 442 6.57 -5.79 -0.02
N SER A 443 7.55 -6.47 0.59
CA SER A 443 8.04 -6.14 1.94
C SER A 443 9.32 -5.29 1.88
N PRO A 444 9.27 -3.96 2.12
CA PRO A 444 10.45 -3.10 1.98
C PRO A 444 11.60 -3.44 2.95
N THR A 445 11.31 -4.21 4.01
CA THR A 445 12.27 -4.53 5.07
C THR A 445 12.62 -6.01 5.16
N GLY A 446 11.99 -6.87 4.37
CA GLY A 446 12.21 -8.32 4.46
C GLY A 446 11.40 -9.01 5.59
N ARG A 447 10.56 -8.26 6.31
CA ARG A 447 9.82 -8.74 7.48
C ARG A 447 8.45 -9.28 7.08
N GLU A 448 8.06 -10.37 7.71
CA GLU A 448 6.68 -10.90 7.70
C GLU A 448 5.70 -9.82 8.18
N ASP A 449 4.47 -9.86 7.65
CA ASP A 449 3.37 -8.93 7.94
C ASP A 449 3.70 -7.42 7.78
N HIS A 450 4.77 -7.10 7.05
CA HIS A 450 5.23 -5.72 6.80
C HIS A 450 5.29 -5.43 5.30
N PHE A 451 4.13 -5.47 4.66
CA PHE A 451 3.96 -5.27 3.23
C PHE A 451 3.32 -3.93 2.88
N PHE A 452 3.70 -3.42 1.72
CA PHE A 452 3.24 -2.16 1.17
C PHE A 452 2.83 -2.38 -0.28
N ALA A 453 1.77 -1.69 -0.70
CA ALA A 453 1.49 -1.54 -2.12
C ALA A 453 2.54 -0.63 -2.77
N LYS A 454 2.82 -0.87 -4.04
CA LYS A 454 3.85 -0.13 -4.80
C LYS A 454 3.59 1.37 -4.85
N ASP A 455 2.33 1.74 -5.09
CA ASP A 455 1.84 3.12 -5.10
C ASP A 455 2.02 3.80 -3.74
N PHE A 456 1.64 3.14 -2.63
CA PHE A 456 1.84 3.71 -1.30
C PHE A 456 3.32 3.85 -0.93
N TRP A 457 4.17 2.88 -1.31
CA TRP A 457 5.60 3.01 -1.08
C TRP A 457 6.20 4.21 -1.84
N LEU A 458 5.72 4.47 -3.05
CA LEU A 458 6.11 5.62 -3.85
C LEU A 458 5.68 6.92 -3.19
N GLU A 459 4.45 7.02 -2.69
CA GLU A 459 3.98 8.18 -1.94
C GLU A 459 4.86 8.48 -0.71
N ILE A 460 5.27 7.44 0.03
CA ILE A 460 6.19 7.59 1.17
C ILE A 460 7.53 8.16 0.70
N GLN A 461 8.07 7.69 -0.43
CA GLN A 461 9.32 8.24 -0.97
C GLN A 461 9.15 9.68 -1.44
N ASN A 462 8.04 10.01 -2.13
CA ASN A 462 7.72 11.34 -2.61
C ASN A 462 7.58 12.32 -1.44
N SER A 463 6.86 11.94 -0.39
CA SER A 463 6.73 12.71 0.86
C SER A 463 8.10 12.99 1.48
N ARG A 464 8.99 11.98 1.54
CA ARG A 464 10.36 12.13 2.05
C ARG A 464 11.21 13.08 1.21
N LEU A 465 11.18 12.93 -0.11
CA LEU A 465 11.97 13.80 -1.00
C LEU A 465 11.47 15.25 -0.93
N LYS A 466 10.15 15.47 -0.88
CA LYS A 466 9.56 16.79 -0.63
C LYS A 466 9.96 17.36 0.73
N TYR A 467 9.94 16.54 1.79
CA TYR A 467 10.38 16.97 3.11
C TYR A 467 11.86 17.38 3.10
N PHE A 468 12.72 16.56 2.51
CA PHE A 468 14.14 16.83 2.37
C PHE A 468 14.40 18.12 1.58
N TYR A 469 13.71 18.33 0.46
CA TYR A 469 13.81 19.53 -0.36
C TYR A 469 13.42 20.80 0.42
N ASN A 470 12.29 20.76 1.13
CA ASN A 470 11.72 21.94 1.79
C ASN A 470 12.40 22.30 3.13
N ASN A 471 13.03 21.34 3.80
CA ASN A 471 13.55 21.53 5.16
C ASN A 471 15.08 21.51 5.25
N THR A 472 15.79 21.29 4.14
CA THR A 472 17.25 21.36 4.11
C THR A 472 17.69 22.49 3.19
N GLY A 473 18.53 23.42 3.68
CA GLY A 473 19.01 24.55 2.88
C GLY A 473 19.82 24.16 1.63
N ASN A 474 20.27 22.90 1.55
CA ASN A 474 20.88 22.31 0.35
C ASN A 474 19.86 21.64 -0.58
N GLY A 475 18.77 21.10 -0.01
CA GLY A 475 17.69 20.47 -0.75
C GLY A 475 16.99 21.45 -1.67
N THR A 476 16.91 22.73 -1.32
CA THR A 476 16.27 23.79 -2.12
C THR A 476 16.81 23.98 -3.53
N LYS A 477 18.04 23.52 -3.83
CA LYS A 477 18.60 23.56 -5.20
C LYS A 477 18.18 22.33 -5.98
N ILE A 478 17.34 22.52 -6.99
CA ILE A 478 16.73 21.41 -7.74
C ILE A 478 17.77 20.50 -8.43
N ASP A 479 18.84 21.06 -9.01
CA ASP A 479 19.89 20.27 -9.64
C ASP A 479 20.59 19.34 -8.65
N CYS A 480 20.82 19.81 -7.43
CA CYS A 480 21.45 19.02 -6.37
C CYS A 480 20.51 17.90 -5.89
N LEU A 481 19.22 18.22 -5.69
CA LEU A 481 18.18 17.23 -5.41
C LEU A 481 18.15 16.15 -6.49
N ARG A 482 18.17 16.58 -7.75
CA ARG A 482 18.09 15.72 -8.92
C ARG A 482 19.30 14.80 -9.06
N ASP A 483 20.51 15.36 -9.05
CA ASP A 483 21.72 14.62 -9.42
C ASP A 483 22.35 13.82 -8.28
N ILE A 484 22.18 14.25 -7.03
CA ILE A 484 22.85 13.67 -5.86
C ILE A 484 21.87 12.92 -4.95
N TYR A 485 20.73 13.53 -4.63
CA TYR A 485 19.87 13.01 -3.55
C TYR A 485 18.78 12.06 -4.03
N SER A 486 18.16 12.29 -5.19
CA SER A 486 17.05 11.47 -5.68
C SER A 486 17.45 9.99 -5.77
N LEU A 487 18.58 9.69 -6.39
CA LEU A 487 19.09 8.31 -6.50
C LEU A 487 19.43 7.66 -5.15
N ASN A 488 19.70 8.45 -4.11
CA ASN A 488 20.17 8.01 -2.81
C ASN A 488 19.18 8.22 -1.67
N ILE A 489 17.92 8.60 -1.95
CA ILE A 489 16.97 9.04 -0.91
C ILE A 489 16.80 8.01 0.21
N GLN A 490 16.92 6.73 -0.13
CA GLN A 490 16.75 5.63 0.81
C GLN A 490 17.88 5.56 1.85
N LEU A 491 19.06 6.14 1.56
CA LEU A 491 20.22 6.25 2.45
C LEU A 491 20.21 7.55 3.26
N VAL A 492 19.62 8.61 2.71
CA VAL A 492 19.57 9.98 3.26
C VAL A 492 18.49 10.09 4.36
N ARG A 493 18.24 9.00 5.10
CA ARG A 493 17.19 8.95 6.14
C ARG A 493 17.58 9.79 7.34
N THR A 494 16.72 10.74 7.69
CA THR A 494 16.56 11.19 9.06
C THR A 494 15.92 10.04 9.85
N SER A 495 16.55 9.60 10.93
CA SER A 495 15.99 8.62 11.87
C SER A 495 14.65 9.06 12.42
#